data_AF-A0A373WBK5-F1
#
_entry.id   AF-A0A373WBK5-F1
#
_cell.length_a   1.000
_cell.length_b   1.000
_cell.length_c   1.000
_cell.angle_alpha   90.00
_cell.angle_beta   90.00
_cell.angle_gamma   90.00
#
_symmetry.space_group_name_H-M   'P 1'
#
loop_
_entity.id
_entity.type
_entity.pdbx_description
1 polymer ?
#
loop_
_entity_poly.entity_id
_entity_poly.type
_entity_poly.pdbx_seq_one_letter_code
_entity_poly.pdbx_strand_id
1 'polypeptide(L)'
;MFVEKHRVEELDEPVDVYNFQVEDYHTYFVGESAVWVHNDRCPVPEPRKSEKNGLTYKSNPKHTRGQPGNRPNAGIEPRNSFELFENSRVSTMGKGRYTYEESTKTVHRFFSNAEGTEWHWCGSTNQGANSLRSIDIPKDILKAFKNEFGLKLKGW
;
A
#
# COMPACT_ATOMS: atom_id res chain seq x y z
N MET A 1 1.72 11.22 -13.73
CA MET A 1 2.93 12.00 -13.42
C MET A 1 4.07 11.01 -13.26
N PHE A 2 5.14 11.14 -14.05
CA PHE A 2 6.34 10.32 -13.93
C PHE A 2 7.48 11.24 -13.51
N VAL A 3 8.29 10.82 -12.53
CA VAL A 3 9.49 11.56 -12.15
C VAL A 3 10.60 11.16 -13.12
N GLU A 4 10.91 12.03 -14.08
CA GLU A 4 11.91 11.74 -15.13
C GLU A 4 13.34 11.85 -14.61
N LYS A 5 13.58 12.70 -13.60
CA LYS A 5 14.90 12.95 -13.01
C LYS A 5 14.76 13.17 -11.51
N HIS A 6 15.68 12.59 -10.75
CA HIS A 6 15.82 12.85 -9.31
C HIS A 6 17.29 13.11 -9.00
N ARG A 7 17.54 13.91 -7.96
CA ARG A 7 18.88 14.18 -7.41
C ARG A 7 18.89 13.78 -5.94
N VAL A 8 20.00 13.19 -5.50
CA VAL A 8 20.29 12.93 -4.09
C VAL A 8 21.47 13.82 -3.71
N GLU A 9 21.37 14.52 -2.59
CA GLU A 9 22.41 15.38 -2.04
C GLU A 9 22.73 14.91 -0.62
N GLU A 10 24.00 14.69 -0.32
CA GLU A 10 24.50 14.49 1.03
C GLU A 10 25.13 15.80 1.49
N LEU A 11 24.73 16.27 2.68
CA LEU A 11 25.21 17.51 3.27
C LEU A 11 26.19 17.16 4.40
N ASP A 12 27.32 17.86 4.45
CA ASP A 12 28.33 17.67 5.51
C ASP A 12 27.82 18.10 6.88
N GLU A 13 26.83 19.00 6.91
CA GLU A 13 26.18 19.50 8.13
C GLU A 13 24.71 19.05 8.20
N PRO A 14 24.18 18.74 9.41
CA PRO A 14 22.78 18.37 9.58
C PRO A 14 21.86 19.57 9.33
N VAL A 15 20.73 19.31 8.67
CA VAL A 15 19.69 20.30 8.40
C VAL A 15 18.41 19.95 9.13
N ASP A 16 17.75 20.95 9.72
CA ASP A 16 16.45 20.78 10.34
C ASP A 16 15.36 20.49 9.29
N VAL A 17 14.58 19.44 9.54
CA VAL A 17 13.44 19.06 8.71
C VAL A 17 12.19 18.95 9.58
N TYR A 18 11.05 19.41 9.06
CA TYR A 18 9.80 19.47 9.80
C TYR A 18 8.75 18.55 9.17
N ASN A 19 7.98 17.84 10.01
CA ASN A 19 6.78 17.11 9.61
C ASN A 19 5.67 17.43 10.61
N PHE A 20 4.41 17.44 10.16
CA PHE A 20 3.25 17.65 11.02
C PHE A 20 2.21 16.58 10.76
N GLN A 21 1.31 16.40 11.72
CA GLN A 21 0.25 15.41 11.62
C GLN A 21 -1.10 16.06 11.39
N VAL A 22 -1.79 15.58 10.38
CA VAL A 22 -3.18 15.94 10.11
C VAL A 22 -4.05 14.83 10.70
N GLU A 23 -5.11 15.23 11.40
CA GLU A 23 -5.94 14.34 12.21
C GLU A 23 -6.80 13.42 11.33
N ASP A 24 -7.80 13.99 10.67
CA ASP A 24 -8.79 13.22 9.90
C ASP A 24 -8.28 12.83 8.50
N TYR A 25 -7.37 13.63 7.93
CA TYR A 25 -6.80 13.39 6.61
C TYR A 25 -5.36 12.92 6.71
N HIS A 26 -5.03 11.80 6.05
CA HIS A 26 -3.65 11.27 6.01
C HIS A 26 -2.88 11.81 4.82
N THR A 27 -3.32 12.96 4.27
CA THR A 27 -2.68 13.63 3.14
C THR A 27 -2.68 15.14 3.32
N TYR A 28 -1.68 15.79 2.73
CA TYR A 28 -1.58 17.25 2.67
C TYR A 28 -0.89 17.69 1.38
N PHE A 29 -0.97 18.98 1.06
CA PHE A 29 -0.29 19.56 -0.10
C PHE A 29 0.98 20.28 0.36
N VAL A 30 2.09 20.10 -0.37
CA VAL A 30 3.38 20.74 -0.08
C VAL A 30 3.84 21.59 -1.26
N GLY A 31 4.35 22.77 -0.95
CA GLY A 31 4.93 23.71 -1.92
C GLY A 31 3.90 24.40 -2.82
N GLU A 32 4.38 25.33 -3.64
CA GLU A 32 3.53 26.12 -4.56
C GLU A 32 2.86 25.25 -5.64
N SER A 33 3.49 24.14 -6.01
CA SER A 33 2.94 23.18 -6.97
C SER A 33 1.87 22.27 -6.38
N ALA A 34 1.51 22.43 -5.10
CA ALA A 34 0.54 21.61 -4.38
C ALA A 34 0.79 20.11 -4.58
N VAL A 35 2.01 19.66 -4.25
CA VAL A 35 2.34 18.24 -4.32
C VAL A 35 1.55 17.50 -3.26
N TRP A 36 0.73 16.54 -3.67
CA TRP A 36 -0.07 15.72 -2.76
C TRP A 36 0.80 14.65 -2.10
N VAL A 37 0.96 14.73 -0.78
CA VAL A 37 1.80 13.83 0.03
C VAL A 37 0.98 13.10 1.09
N HIS A 38 1.43 11.91 1.47
CA HIS A 38 0.80 11.11 2.52
C HIS A 38 1.56 11.28 3.85
N ASN A 39 0.82 11.51 4.93
CA ASN A 39 1.30 11.57 6.31
C ASN A 39 1.18 10.22 7.05
N ASP A 40 0.89 9.15 6.32
CA ASP A 40 0.48 7.91 6.95
C ASP A 40 1.64 7.23 7.68
N ARG A 41 1.39 6.78 8.92
CA ARG A 41 2.40 6.09 9.72
C ARG A 41 2.45 4.65 9.23
N CYS A 42 3.46 4.32 8.44
CA CYS A 42 3.88 2.94 8.25
C CYS A 42 5.14 2.68 9.11
N PRO A 43 5.10 1.68 10.02
CA PRO A 43 3.98 0.80 10.30
C PRO A 43 2.79 1.48 10.99
N VAL A 44 1.62 0.86 10.87
CA VAL A 44 0.42 1.02 11.70
C VAL A 44 0.54 0.01 12.85
N PRO A 45 1.16 0.38 13.99
CA PRO A 45 1.54 -0.57 15.03
C PRO A 45 0.35 -1.06 15.85
N GLU A 46 -0.68 -0.22 16.00
CA GLU A 46 -1.91 -0.54 16.72
C GLU A 46 -3.06 -0.80 15.75
N PRO A 47 -3.98 -1.73 16.06
CA PRO A 47 -5.15 -1.97 15.25
C PRO A 47 -5.95 -0.69 15.02
N ARG A 48 -6.18 -0.34 13.76
CA ARG A 48 -6.88 0.87 13.33
C ARG A 48 -8.12 0.50 12.52
N LYS A 49 -9.29 1.00 12.91
CA LYS A 49 -10.53 0.78 12.17
C LYS A 49 -10.65 1.77 11.01
N SER A 50 -10.94 1.27 9.81
CA SER A 50 -11.27 2.11 8.65
C SER A 50 -12.70 2.61 8.75
N GLU A 51 -12.90 3.90 8.49
CA GLU A 51 -14.23 4.50 8.41
C GLU A 51 -14.92 4.15 7.09
N LYS A 52 -14.14 3.95 6.02
CA LYS A 52 -14.68 3.66 4.68
C LYS A 52 -15.25 2.25 4.54
N ASN A 53 -14.54 1.26 5.06
CA ASN A 53 -14.95 -0.14 4.91
C ASN A 53 -15.34 -0.83 6.24
N GLY A 54 -15.18 -0.14 7.38
CA GLY A 54 -15.57 -0.63 8.70
C GLY A 54 -14.67 -1.72 9.29
N LEU A 55 -13.58 -2.09 8.62
CA LEU A 55 -12.69 -3.18 9.01
C LEU A 55 -11.46 -2.66 9.76
N THR A 56 -10.89 -3.51 10.61
CA THR A 56 -9.66 -3.21 11.35
C THR A 56 -8.42 -3.64 10.58
N TYR A 57 -7.43 -2.75 10.54
CA TYR A 57 -6.14 -2.95 9.91
C TYR A 57 -5.00 -2.86 10.92
N LYS A 58 -3.98 -3.69 10.77
CA LYS A 58 -2.74 -3.62 11.54
C LYS A 58 -1.56 -4.02 10.67
N SER A 59 -0.46 -3.29 10.73
CA SER A 59 0.76 -3.67 10.00
C SER A 59 1.30 -5.00 10.55
N ASN A 60 1.76 -5.86 9.64
CA ASN A 60 2.33 -7.15 10.02
C ASN A 60 3.86 -7.04 10.07
N PRO A 61 4.52 -7.37 11.21
CA PRO A 61 5.98 -7.32 11.33
C PRO A 61 6.75 -8.06 10.21
N LYS A 62 6.14 -9.09 9.62
CA LYS A 62 6.71 -9.82 8.47
C LYS A 62 6.88 -8.96 7.22
N HIS A 63 6.03 -7.95 7.04
CA HIS A 63 5.98 -7.08 5.87
C HIS A 63 6.46 -5.65 6.19
N THR A 64 6.59 -5.29 7.46
CA THR A 64 7.12 -3.97 7.86
C THR A 64 8.65 -3.97 7.86
N ARG A 65 9.26 -3.00 7.16
CA ARG A 65 10.73 -2.86 7.09
C ARG A 65 11.35 -2.69 8.48
N GLY A 66 12.36 -3.50 8.79
CA GLY A 66 13.12 -3.41 10.05
C GLY A 66 12.47 -4.03 11.28
N GLN A 67 11.27 -4.62 11.15
CA GLN A 67 10.58 -5.28 12.26
C GLN A 67 11.02 -6.75 12.44
N PRO A 68 10.87 -7.33 13.65
CA PRO A 68 11.12 -8.75 13.89
C PRO A 68 10.24 -9.62 12.98
N GLY A 69 10.88 -10.47 12.16
CA GLY A 69 10.19 -11.34 11.20
C GLY A 69 10.12 -10.80 9.78
N ASN A 70 10.57 -9.56 9.52
CA ASN A 70 10.78 -9.09 8.17
C ASN A 70 11.83 -9.97 7.47
N ARG A 71 11.44 -10.59 6.35
CA ARG A 71 12.35 -11.41 5.54
C ARG A 71 12.69 -10.66 4.27
N PRO A 72 13.93 -10.74 3.75
CA PRO A 72 14.30 -10.07 2.50
C PRO A 72 13.45 -10.48 1.29
N ASN A 73 12.86 -11.67 1.34
CA ASN A 73 11.98 -12.19 0.30
C ASN A 73 10.48 -11.90 0.55
N ALA A 74 10.12 -11.39 1.73
CA ALA A 74 8.78 -10.88 1.96
C ALA A 74 8.68 -9.49 1.32
N GLY A 75 7.61 -9.23 0.56
CA GLY A 75 7.33 -7.88 0.10
C GLY A 75 7.30 -6.90 1.28
N ILE A 76 7.68 -5.65 1.01
CA ILE A 76 7.64 -4.57 1.99
C ILE A 76 6.32 -3.83 1.87
N GLU A 77 5.63 -3.71 2.99
CA GLU A 77 4.40 -2.95 3.14
C GLU A 77 4.60 -1.51 2.70
N PRO A 78 3.75 -0.97 1.82
CA PRO A 78 3.85 0.41 1.35
C PRO A 78 3.50 1.40 2.47
N ARG A 79 3.96 2.66 2.35
CA ARG A 79 3.75 3.67 3.39
C ARG A 79 2.27 4.05 3.57
N ASN A 80 1.50 4.02 2.49
CA ASN A 80 0.07 4.28 2.42
C ASN A 80 -0.78 2.98 2.54
N SER A 81 -0.29 1.95 3.23
CA SER A 81 -0.94 0.64 3.27
C SER A 81 -2.34 0.66 3.88
N PHE A 82 -2.58 1.53 4.86
CA PHE A 82 -3.90 1.71 5.46
C PHE A 82 -4.89 2.32 4.47
N GLU A 83 -4.53 3.42 3.80
CA GLU A 83 -5.38 4.02 2.76
C GLU A 83 -5.67 3.05 1.60
N LEU A 84 -4.64 2.31 1.16
CA LEU A 84 -4.84 1.25 0.17
C LEU A 84 -5.83 0.20 0.68
N PHE A 85 -5.73 -0.19 1.95
CA PHE A 85 -6.69 -1.11 2.57
C PHE A 85 -8.10 -0.53 2.64
N GLU A 86 -8.27 0.74 2.99
CA GLU A 86 -9.58 1.39 3.05
C GLU A 86 -10.32 1.30 1.70
N ASN A 87 -9.59 1.54 0.62
CA ASN A 87 -10.10 1.49 -0.75
C ASN A 87 -10.13 0.07 -1.35
N SER A 88 -9.82 -0.95 -0.54
CA SER A 88 -9.79 -2.34 -1.00
C SER A 88 -11.17 -2.94 -1.18
N ARG A 89 -11.30 -3.84 -2.16
CA ARG A 89 -12.50 -4.62 -2.42
C ARG A 89 -12.26 -6.10 -2.13
N VAL A 90 -13.29 -6.77 -1.60
CA VAL A 90 -13.26 -8.21 -1.34
C VAL A 90 -13.39 -8.99 -2.64
N SER A 91 -12.68 -10.11 -2.76
CA SER A 91 -12.92 -11.05 -3.86
C SER A 91 -14.12 -11.94 -3.55
N THR A 92 -14.94 -12.22 -4.57
CA THR A 92 -16.02 -13.23 -4.51
C THR A 92 -15.54 -14.62 -4.90
N MET A 93 -14.35 -14.74 -5.51
CA MET A 93 -13.79 -16.01 -6.00
C MET A 93 -12.53 -16.46 -5.24
N GLY A 94 -12.04 -15.66 -4.30
CA GLY A 94 -10.82 -15.93 -3.56
C GLY A 94 -10.92 -15.45 -2.12
N LYS A 95 -9.88 -15.74 -1.34
CA LYS A 95 -9.70 -15.16 -0.02
C LYS A 95 -9.00 -13.80 -0.19
N GLY A 96 -9.34 -12.85 0.66
CA GLY A 96 -8.61 -11.59 0.75
C GLY A 96 -9.29 -10.40 0.08
N ARG A 97 -8.64 -9.25 0.21
CA ARG A 97 -9.05 -7.98 -0.38
C ARG A 97 -7.93 -7.42 -1.24
N TYR A 98 -8.32 -6.63 -2.24
CA TYR A 98 -7.40 -6.14 -3.25
C TYR A 98 -7.68 -4.68 -3.56
N THR A 99 -6.62 -3.94 -3.84
CA THR A 99 -6.68 -2.53 -4.26
C THR A 99 -5.74 -2.33 -5.43
N TYR A 100 -6.12 -1.49 -6.37
CA TYR A 100 -5.24 -1.03 -7.44
C TYR A 100 -4.75 0.38 -7.15
N GLU A 101 -3.44 0.57 -7.17
CA GLU A 101 -2.78 1.86 -7.01
C GLU A 101 -2.39 2.41 -8.39
N GLU A 102 -3.08 3.47 -8.83
CA GLU A 102 -2.90 4.02 -10.17
C GLU A 102 -1.56 4.70 -10.41
N SER A 103 -0.96 5.29 -9.35
CA SER A 103 0.30 6.02 -9.43
C SER A 103 1.46 5.09 -9.76
N THR A 104 1.47 3.89 -9.19
CA THR A 104 2.53 2.88 -9.38
C THR A 104 2.12 1.75 -10.31
N LYS A 105 0.86 1.73 -10.75
CA LYS A 105 0.26 0.65 -11.56
C LYS A 105 0.36 -0.72 -10.86
N THR A 106 0.12 -0.73 -9.56
CA THR A 106 0.34 -1.90 -8.68
C THR A 106 -0.97 -2.43 -8.11
N VAL A 107 -1.14 -3.75 -8.05
CA VAL A 107 -2.20 -4.37 -7.22
C VAL A 107 -1.62 -4.79 -5.89
N HIS A 108 -2.30 -4.39 -4.81
CA HIS A 108 -1.99 -4.77 -3.44
C HIS A 108 -2.99 -5.80 -2.94
N ARG A 109 -2.51 -6.75 -2.13
CA ARG A 109 -3.34 -7.81 -1.54
C ARG A 109 -3.30 -7.73 0.00
N PHE A 110 -4.46 -7.99 0.58
CA PHE A 110 -4.68 -7.98 2.03
C PHE A 110 -5.33 -9.28 2.47
N PHE A 111 -4.90 -9.81 3.61
CA PHE A 111 -5.51 -10.95 4.26
C PHE A 111 -5.88 -10.62 5.70
N SER A 112 -6.93 -11.28 6.19
CA SER A 112 -7.26 -11.27 7.60
C SER A 112 -6.41 -12.28 8.37
N ASN A 113 -6.37 -12.14 9.69
CA ASN A 113 -6.07 -13.24 10.61
C ASN A 113 -7.12 -14.37 10.50
N ALA A 114 -6.91 -15.46 11.26
CA ALA A 114 -7.77 -16.65 11.22
C ALA A 114 -9.20 -16.34 11.69
N GLU A 115 -9.34 -15.38 12.60
CA GLU A 115 -10.61 -14.94 13.19
C GLU A 115 -11.38 -13.97 12.28
N GLY A 116 -10.75 -13.43 11.24
CA GLY A 116 -11.36 -12.45 10.33
C GLY A 116 -11.50 -11.05 10.92
N THR A 117 -10.89 -10.77 12.08
CA THR A 117 -11.05 -9.53 12.84
C THR A 117 -10.04 -8.45 12.48
N GLU A 118 -8.84 -8.83 12.03
CA GLU A 118 -7.75 -7.90 11.72
C GLU A 118 -7.13 -8.20 10.36
N TRP A 119 -6.97 -7.16 9.54
CA TRP A 119 -6.42 -7.23 8.21
C TRP A 119 -5.01 -6.66 8.15
N HIS A 120 -4.19 -7.22 7.27
CA HIS A 120 -2.83 -6.72 7.02
C HIS A 120 -2.47 -6.84 5.55
N TRP A 121 -1.53 -5.99 5.10
CA TRP A 121 -0.96 -6.10 3.76
C TRP A 121 -0.06 -7.33 3.66
N CYS A 122 -0.11 -8.04 2.52
CA CYS A 122 0.59 -9.32 2.34
C CYS A 122 1.20 -9.52 0.94
N GLY A 123 1.34 -8.45 0.17
CA GLY A 123 2.06 -8.47 -1.10
C GLY A 123 1.48 -7.56 -2.17
N SER A 124 2.27 -7.34 -3.22
CA SER A 124 1.86 -6.60 -4.40
C SER A 124 2.44 -7.15 -5.70
N THR A 125 1.94 -6.69 -6.85
CA THR A 125 2.46 -7.03 -8.19
C THR A 125 3.80 -6.33 -8.51
N ASN A 126 4.24 -5.39 -7.68
CA ASN A 126 5.45 -4.59 -7.88
C ASN A 126 6.36 -4.60 -6.64
N GLN A 127 6.75 -5.79 -6.19
CA GLN A 127 7.63 -6.01 -5.03
C GLN A 127 8.92 -6.76 -5.36
N GLY A 128 9.26 -6.87 -6.65
CA GLY A 128 10.49 -7.54 -7.11
C GLY A 128 10.32 -9.05 -7.30
N ALA A 129 11.31 -9.83 -6.88
CA ALA A 129 11.41 -11.26 -7.19
C ALA A 129 10.20 -12.11 -6.75
N ASN A 130 9.45 -11.67 -5.75
CA ASN A 130 8.25 -12.35 -5.25
C ASN A 130 6.96 -11.62 -5.61
N SER A 131 6.96 -10.76 -6.63
CA SER A 131 5.75 -10.09 -7.12
C SER A 131 4.60 -11.06 -7.35
N LEU A 132 3.42 -10.61 -6.94
CA LEU A 132 2.17 -11.29 -7.28
C LEU A 132 2.02 -11.31 -8.80
N ARG A 133 1.68 -12.48 -9.33
CA ARG A 133 1.39 -12.66 -10.76
C ARG A 133 -0.11 -12.65 -10.97
N SER A 134 -0.53 -12.59 -12.23
CA SER A 134 -1.94 -12.70 -12.60
C SER A 134 -2.62 -13.94 -11.99
N ILE A 135 -1.92 -15.07 -11.89
CA ILE A 135 -2.47 -16.31 -11.33
C ILE A 135 -2.73 -16.24 -9.81
N ASP A 136 -2.05 -15.33 -9.11
CA ASP A 136 -2.15 -15.14 -7.66
C ASP A 136 -3.29 -14.15 -7.28
N ILE A 137 -3.97 -13.59 -8.28
CA ILE A 137 -5.07 -12.65 -8.15
C ILE A 137 -6.37 -13.29 -8.68
N PRO A 138 -7.47 -13.28 -7.90
CA PRO A 138 -8.75 -13.80 -8.33
C PRO A 138 -9.28 -13.17 -9.63
N LYS A 139 -9.93 -13.98 -10.46
CA LYS A 139 -10.38 -13.57 -11.81
C LYS A 139 -11.41 -12.44 -11.78
N ASP A 140 -12.28 -12.43 -10.78
CA ASP A 140 -13.25 -11.36 -10.52
C ASP A 140 -12.54 -10.02 -10.27
N ILE A 141 -11.49 -10.01 -9.45
CA ILE A 141 -10.68 -8.82 -9.17
C ILE A 141 -9.97 -8.34 -10.43
N LEU A 142 -9.31 -9.23 -11.15
CA LEU A 142 -8.63 -8.88 -12.42
C LEU A 142 -9.61 -8.29 -13.43
N LYS A 143 -10.80 -8.87 -13.56
CA LYS A 143 -11.84 -8.37 -14.46
C LYS A 143 -12.33 -6.99 -14.02
N ALA A 144 -12.56 -6.80 -12.73
CA ALA A 144 -12.98 -5.49 -12.17
C ALA A 144 -11.94 -4.41 -12.48
N PHE A 145 -10.67 -4.64 -12.13
CA PHE A 145 -9.62 -3.65 -12.34
C PHE A 145 -9.32 -3.39 -13.81
N LYS A 146 -9.43 -4.42 -14.67
CA LYS A 146 -9.33 -4.24 -16.12
C LYS A 146 -10.41 -3.31 -16.66
N ASN A 147 -11.64 -3.49 -16.22
CA ASN A 147 -12.77 -2.70 -16.70
C ASN A 147 -12.72 -1.26 -16.18
N GLU A 148 -12.29 -1.06 -14.94
CA GLU A 148 -12.29 0.25 -14.27
C GLU A 148 -11.07 1.10 -14.64
N PHE A 149 -9.88 0.49 -14.71
CA PHE A 149 -8.61 1.19 -14.90
C PHE A 149 -7.95 0.93 -16.26
N GLY A 150 -8.62 0.20 -17.15
CA GLY A 150 -8.12 -0.09 -18.50
C GLY A 150 -6.83 -0.93 -18.51
N LEU A 151 -6.63 -1.79 -17.50
CA LEU A 151 -5.39 -2.57 -17.37
C LEU A 151 -5.11 -3.43 -18.61
N LYS A 152 -3.98 -3.16 -19.27
CA LYS A 152 -3.39 -4.11 -20.21
C LYS A 152 -2.65 -5.15 -19.38
N LEU A 153 -3.22 -6.35 -19.26
CA LEU A 153 -2.63 -7.51 -18.56
C LEU A 153 -1.29 -8.00 -19.16
N LYS A 154 -0.67 -7.27 -20.10
CA LYS A 154 0.65 -7.60 -20.63
C LYS A 154 1.70 -7.27 -19.58
N GLY A 155 2.20 -8.29 -18.89
CA GLY A 155 3.34 -8.19 -17.98
C GLY A 155 3.10 -8.63 -16.54
N TRP A 156 1.98 -9.30 -16.23
CA TRP A 156 1.68 -9.87 -14.92
C TRP A 156 1.58 -11.40 -14.95
#